data_AF-A0A485ARC9-F1
#
_entry.id   AF-A0A485ARC9-F1
#
_cell.length_a   1.000
_cell.length_b   1.000
_cell.length_c   1.000
_cell.angle_alpha   90.00
_cell.angle_beta   90.00
_cell.angle_gamma   90.00
#
_symmetry.space_group_name_H-M   'P 1'
#
loop_
_entity.id
_entity.type
_entity.pdbx_description
1 polymer ?
#
loop_
_entity_poly.entity_id
_entity_poly.type
_entity_poly.pdbx_seq_one_letter_code
_entity_poly.pdbx_strand_id
1 'polypeptide(L)'
;MSSGKKAIGAGAGNPPVVVDETANIEKAARDIINGCSFDNNLPCVAEKEVIVVNEVADYLIHCMKKSGAWLLCDKQHIQQLQALVLNEKGNGPSTALVGKDARYILQQIGISVPEEIKVILIETERDHPFVVHELMMPVLPVVRVENVDEAIDLAVKVEHGHRHTAMMHSTNVEKLTKMARLIQTTIFVKKWPVVCRIRRWRRRTYHIYHCRADR
;
A
#
# COMPACT_ATOMS: atom_id res chain seq x y z
N MET A 1 24.33 3.80 -11.10
CA MET A 1 25.32 4.21 -10.08
C MET A 1 26.72 3.93 -10.60
N SER A 2 27.55 4.96 -10.75
CA SER A 2 28.90 4.87 -11.36
C SER A 2 29.95 5.64 -10.52
N SER A 3 30.00 5.41 -9.21
CA SER A 3 30.93 6.14 -8.32
C SER A 3 32.29 5.47 -8.13
N GLY A 4 32.51 4.26 -8.69
CA GLY A 4 33.75 3.50 -8.53
C GLY A 4 34.02 2.98 -7.12
N LYS A 5 33.10 3.19 -6.16
CA LYS A 5 33.20 2.74 -4.76
C LYS A 5 32.05 1.79 -4.42
N LYS A 6 32.27 0.90 -3.46
CA LYS A 6 31.19 0.08 -2.87
C LYS A 6 30.13 1.01 -2.28
N ALA A 7 28.87 0.81 -2.67
CA ALA A 7 27.76 1.65 -2.24
C ALA A 7 26.56 0.77 -1.85
N ILE A 8 25.78 1.26 -0.89
CA ILE A 8 24.52 0.66 -0.46
C ILE A 8 23.42 1.60 -0.96
N GLY A 9 22.59 1.12 -1.89
CA GLY A 9 21.44 1.86 -2.42
C GLY A 9 20.15 1.39 -1.76
N ALA A 10 19.33 2.34 -1.31
CA ALA A 10 17.94 2.07 -0.95
C ALA A 10 17.07 2.37 -2.18
N GLY A 11 16.47 1.34 -2.77
CA GLY A 11 15.62 1.46 -3.95
C GLY A 11 14.19 1.89 -3.60
N ALA A 12 13.45 2.32 -4.62
CA ALA A 12 12.01 2.50 -4.55
C ALA A 12 11.28 1.15 -4.45
N GLY A 13 9.98 1.18 -4.18
CA GLY A 13 9.15 -0.02 -4.16
C GLY A 13 7.69 0.30 -4.49
N ASN A 14 6.91 -0.71 -4.80
CA ASN A 14 5.47 -0.60 -4.95
C ASN A 14 4.86 -1.74 -4.14
N PRO A 15 4.68 -1.58 -2.81
CA PRO A 15 4.36 -2.70 -1.94
C PRO A 15 2.91 -3.18 -2.09
N PRO A 16 2.68 -4.39 -2.66
CA PRO A 16 1.35 -4.94 -2.73
C PRO A 16 0.92 -5.48 -1.36
N VAL A 17 -0.37 -5.36 -1.07
CA VAL A 17 -1.02 -6.10 0.01
C VAL A 17 -2.02 -7.11 -0.54
N VAL A 18 -1.75 -8.39 -0.33
CA VAL A 18 -2.65 -9.49 -0.69
C VAL A 18 -3.60 -9.80 0.47
N VAL A 19 -4.89 -9.93 0.17
CA VAL A 19 -5.91 -10.36 1.13
C VAL A 19 -6.67 -11.56 0.57
N ASP A 20 -6.61 -12.69 1.28
CA ASP A 20 -7.35 -13.90 0.91
C ASP A 20 -8.60 -14.13 1.77
N GLU A 21 -9.41 -15.10 1.38
CA GLU A 21 -10.67 -15.48 2.02
C GLU A 21 -10.49 -15.96 3.48
N THR A 22 -9.29 -16.38 3.85
CA THR A 22 -8.97 -16.88 5.20
C THR A 22 -8.59 -15.76 6.17
N ALA A 23 -8.50 -14.51 5.69
CA ALA A 23 -8.07 -13.37 6.48
C ALA A 23 -9.14 -12.90 7.49
N ASN A 24 -8.69 -12.31 8.59
CA ASN A 24 -9.57 -11.48 9.42
C ASN A 24 -9.78 -10.13 8.71
N ILE A 25 -10.88 -10.02 7.95
CA ILE A 25 -11.15 -8.90 7.04
C ILE A 25 -11.24 -7.56 7.78
N GLU A 26 -11.91 -7.50 8.93
CA GLU A 26 -12.01 -6.26 9.71
C GLU A 26 -10.66 -5.77 10.20
N LYS A 27 -9.81 -6.68 10.68
CA LYS A 27 -8.45 -6.35 11.08
C LYS A 27 -7.62 -5.93 9.87
N ALA A 28 -7.72 -6.66 8.76
CA ALA A 28 -7.01 -6.36 7.53
C ALA A 28 -7.35 -4.95 7.02
N ALA A 29 -8.62 -4.59 6.94
CA ALA A 29 -9.06 -3.26 6.55
C ALA A 29 -8.46 -2.17 7.45
N ARG A 30 -8.55 -2.31 8.78
CA ARG A 30 -7.97 -1.33 9.71
C ARG A 30 -6.46 -1.21 9.54
N ASP A 31 -5.77 -2.33 9.40
CA ASP A 31 -4.32 -2.36 9.24
C ASP A 31 -3.90 -1.68 7.93
N ILE A 32 -4.52 -2.06 6.81
CA ILE A 32 -4.23 -1.52 5.49
C ILE A 32 -4.45 0.00 5.45
N ILE A 33 -5.59 0.49 5.96
CA ILE A 33 -5.86 1.93 5.97
C ILE A 33 -4.88 2.67 6.87
N ASN A 34 -4.56 2.13 8.05
CA ASN A 34 -3.57 2.76 8.94
C ASN A 34 -2.16 2.77 8.36
N GLY A 35 -1.78 1.75 7.59
CA GLY A 35 -0.47 1.68 6.96
C GLY A 35 -0.37 2.57 5.72
N CYS A 36 -1.39 2.53 4.85
CA CYS A 36 -1.49 3.36 3.66
C CYS A 36 -1.49 4.85 4.03
N SER A 37 -2.30 5.25 5.02
CA SER A 37 -2.42 6.65 5.42
C SER A 37 -1.27 7.14 6.32
N PHE A 38 -0.33 6.28 6.70
CA PHE A 38 0.75 6.68 7.60
C PHE A 38 1.69 7.65 6.89
N ASP A 39 1.84 8.85 7.45
CA ASP A 39 2.65 9.92 6.86
C ASP A 39 2.29 10.18 5.38
N ASN A 40 0.97 10.19 5.10
CA ASN A 40 0.39 10.39 3.77
C ASN A 40 1.00 9.52 2.67
N ASN A 41 1.30 8.26 3.01
CA ASN A 41 1.83 7.25 2.10
C ASN A 41 3.26 7.51 1.58
N LEU A 42 3.99 8.47 2.18
CA LEU A 42 5.41 8.73 1.89
C LEU A 42 6.35 7.55 2.18
N PRO A 43 6.14 6.72 3.22
CA PRO A 43 7.07 5.64 3.50
C PRO A 43 7.14 4.62 2.36
N CYS A 44 8.35 4.27 1.92
CA CYS A 44 8.62 3.28 0.87
C CYS A 44 8.11 1.86 1.18
N VAL A 45 7.70 1.62 2.43
CA VAL A 45 7.13 0.34 2.86
C VAL A 45 5.61 0.37 2.93
N ALA A 46 4.97 1.55 2.86
CA ALA A 46 3.53 1.71 2.97
C ALA A 46 2.79 0.92 1.88
N GLU A 47 1.60 0.45 2.20
CA GLU A 47 0.65 -0.20 1.31
C GLU A 47 0.35 0.75 0.14
N LYS A 48 0.60 0.29 -1.10
CA LYS A 48 0.38 1.08 -2.32
C LYS A 48 -0.77 0.53 -3.16
N GLU A 49 -1.03 -0.77 -3.12
CA GLU A 49 -2.13 -1.41 -3.84
C GLU A 49 -2.66 -2.64 -3.08
N VAL A 50 -3.97 -2.87 -3.15
CA VAL A 50 -4.62 -4.03 -2.55
C VAL A 50 -5.02 -5.02 -3.64
N ILE A 51 -4.65 -6.28 -3.46
CA ILE A 51 -5.10 -7.38 -4.31
C ILE A 51 -5.90 -8.32 -3.43
N VAL A 52 -7.19 -8.49 -3.73
CA VAL A 52 -8.14 -9.20 -2.87
C VAL A 52 -8.88 -10.28 -3.63
N VAL A 53 -9.05 -11.44 -3.00
CA VAL A 53 -9.88 -12.53 -3.52
C VAL A 53 -11.35 -12.08 -3.57
N ASN A 54 -11.99 -12.28 -4.71
CA ASN A 54 -13.32 -11.74 -5.03
C ASN A 54 -14.38 -12.03 -3.94
N GLU A 55 -14.35 -13.24 -3.36
CA GLU A 55 -15.27 -13.68 -2.29
C GLU A 55 -15.33 -12.71 -1.09
N VAL A 56 -14.23 -12.06 -0.74
CA VAL A 56 -14.15 -11.17 0.44
C VAL A 56 -13.97 -9.70 0.10
N ALA A 57 -13.92 -9.35 -1.20
CA ALA A 57 -13.61 -8.00 -1.67
C ALA A 57 -14.66 -6.96 -1.21
N ASP A 58 -15.95 -7.25 -1.35
CA ASP A 58 -17.02 -6.33 -0.94
C ASP A 58 -16.99 -6.08 0.57
N TYR A 59 -16.78 -7.13 1.36
CA TYR A 59 -16.70 -7.02 2.81
C TYR A 59 -15.46 -6.23 3.23
N LEU A 60 -14.32 -6.44 2.56
CA LEU A 60 -13.10 -5.68 2.80
C LEU A 60 -13.31 -4.19 2.53
N ILE A 61 -13.88 -3.84 1.37
CA ILE A 61 -14.17 -2.44 0.99
C ILE A 61 -15.10 -1.79 2.02
N HIS A 62 -16.15 -2.49 2.46
CA HIS A 62 -17.04 -2.00 3.51
C HIS A 62 -16.30 -1.72 4.83
N CYS A 63 -15.44 -2.64 5.27
CA CYS A 63 -14.61 -2.44 6.47
C CYS A 63 -13.57 -1.32 6.31
N MET A 64 -13.03 -1.11 5.10
CA MET A 64 -12.12 -0.01 4.80
C MET A 64 -12.82 1.34 4.89
N LYS A 65 -14.05 1.44 4.38
CA LYS A 65 -14.87 2.66 4.51
C LYS A 65 -15.10 3.02 5.98
N LYS A 66 -15.44 2.03 6.82
CA LYS A 66 -15.54 2.23 8.28
C LYS A 66 -14.23 2.64 8.96
N SER A 67 -13.09 2.38 8.32
CA SER A 67 -11.76 2.69 8.85
C SER A 67 -11.22 4.05 8.37
N GLY A 68 -12.01 4.84 7.65
CA GLY A 68 -11.63 6.16 7.14
C GLY A 68 -11.23 6.20 5.67
N ALA A 69 -11.66 5.21 4.87
CA ALA A 69 -11.49 5.24 3.42
C ALA A 69 -12.71 5.85 2.72
N TRP A 70 -12.48 6.64 1.68
CA TRP A 70 -13.52 7.15 0.79
C TRP A 70 -13.48 6.40 -0.54
N LEU A 71 -14.53 5.62 -0.83
CA LEU A 71 -14.63 4.89 -2.10
C LEU A 71 -15.09 5.83 -3.22
N LEU A 72 -14.25 5.99 -4.23
CA LEU A 72 -14.55 6.76 -5.44
C LEU A 72 -15.02 5.81 -6.55
N CYS A 73 -16.32 5.86 -6.88
CA CYS A 73 -16.93 5.00 -7.91
C CYS A 73 -17.13 5.71 -9.26
N ASP A 74 -17.17 7.04 -9.27
CA ASP A 74 -17.48 7.81 -10.46
C ASP A 74 -16.29 7.81 -11.44
N LYS A 75 -16.49 7.25 -12.63
CA LYS A 75 -15.47 7.14 -13.68
C LYS A 75 -14.91 8.50 -14.10
N GLN A 76 -15.72 9.54 -14.14
CA GLN A 76 -15.27 10.88 -14.51
C GLN A 76 -14.33 11.44 -13.44
N HIS A 77 -14.69 11.29 -12.17
CA HIS A 77 -13.83 11.72 -11.06
C HIS A 77 -12.54 10.88 -10.98
N ILE A 78 -12.58 9.58 -11.28
CA ILE A 78 -11.38 8.73 -11.35
C ILE A 78 -10.44 9.23 -12.45
N GLN A 79 -10.95 9.58 -13.63
CA GLN A 79 -10.14 10.14 -14.72
C GLN A 79 -9.54 11.49 -14.36
N GLN A 80 -10.32 12.39 -13.74
CA GLN A 80 -9.83 13.68 -13.24
C GLN A 80 -8.73 13.48 -12.19
N LEU A 81 -8.92 12.56 -11.25
CA LEU A 81 -7.92 12.21 -10.26
C LEU A 81 -6.66 11.67 -10.93
N GLN A 82 -6.78 10.79 -11.92
CA GLN A 82 -5.65 10.24 -12.66
C GLN A 82 -4.84 11.33 -13.37
N ALA A 83 -5.51 12.25 -14.06
CA ALA A 83 -4.85 13.37 -14.73
C ALA A 83 -4.15 14.32 -13.74
N LEU A 84 -4.65 14.40 -12.52
CA LEU A 84 -4.12 15.27 -11.47
C LEU A 84 -2.90 14.64 -10.75
N VAL A 85 -2.96 13.35 -10.41
CA VAL A 85 -1.93 12.67 -9.59
C VAL A 85 -0.77 12.12 -10.40
N LEU A 86 -0.93 11.93 -11.71
CA LEU A 86 0.16 11.53 -12.60
C LEU A 86 0.86 12.75 -13.21
N ASN A 87 2.12 12.58 -13.56
CA ASN A 87 2.87 13.58 -14.32
C ASN A 87 2.36 13.68 -15.78
N GLU A 88 2.79 14.71 -16.51
CA GLU A 88 2.40 14.92 -17.92
C GLU A 88 2.74 13.74 -18.85
N LYS A 89 3.72 12.93 -18.47
CA LYS A 89 4.14 11.73 -19.23
C LYS A 89 3.34 10.48 -18.86
N GLY A 90 2.47 10.55 -17.85
CA GLY A 90 1.66 9.44 -17.34
C GLY A 90 2.46 8.30 -16.71
N ASN A 91 3.75 8.49 -16.43
CA ASN A 91 4.68 7.40 -16.05
C ASN A 91 5.19 7.49 -14.61
N GLY A 92 4.64 8.41 -13.81
CA GLY A 92 5.04 8.60 -12.42
C GLY A 92 4.19 9.67 -11.73
N PRO A 93 4.39 9.88 -10.42
CA PRO A 93 3.57 10.80 -9.64
C PRO A 93 3.84 12.27 -9.97
N SER A 94 2.80 13.09 -9.83
CA SER A 94 2.88 14.54 -9.77
C SER A 94 3.52 14.97 -8.45
N THR A 95 4.70 15.58 -8.53
CA THR A 95 5.49 15.98 -7.34
C THR A 95 4.77 17.00 -6.44
N ALA A 96 3.81 17.75 -6.99
CA ALA A 96 3.02 18.73 -6.24
C ALA A 96 2.07 18.08 -5.21
N LEU A 97 1.69 16.81 -5.44
CA LEU A 97 0.69 16.10 -4.63
C LEU A 97 1.27 14.99 -3.76
N VAL A 98 2.57 14.67 -3.92
CA VAL A 98 3.25 13.68 -3.09
C VAL A 98 3.17 14.08 -1.62
N GLY A 99 2.73 13.14 -0.77
CA GLY A 99 2.57 13.35 0.68
C GLY A 99 1.43 14.29 1.10
N LYS A 100 0.52 14.66 0.20
CA LYS A 100 -0.67 15.44 0.56
C LYS A 100 -1.78 14.55 1.12
N ASP A 101 -2.62 15.14 1.98
CA ASP A 101 -3.76 14.44 2.57
C ASP A 101 -4.81 14.07 1.51
N ALA A 102 -5.51 12.95 1.71
CA ALA A 102 -6.59 12.50 0.82
C ALA A 102 -7.66 13.57 0.60
N ARG A 103 -8.03 14.30 1.66
CA ARG A 103 -8.99 15.41 1.59
C ARG A 103 -8.52 16.53 0.66
N TYR A 104 -7.25 16.89 0.71
CA TYR A 104 -6.69 17.94 -0.15
C TYR A 104 -6.77 17.52 -1.62
N ILE A 105 -6.43 16.27 -1.92
CA ILE A 105 -6.49 15.70 -3.27
C ILE A 105 -7.94 15.67 -3.78
N LEU A 106 -8.90 15.23 -2.95
CA LEU A 106 -10.33 15.19 -3.30
C LEU A 106 -10.90 16.59 -3.56
N GLN A 107 -10.47 17.60 -2.81
CA GLN A 107 -10.90 18.98 -3.03
C GLN A 107 -10.46 19.54 -4.40
N GLN A 108 -9.30 19.12 -4.92
CA GLN A 108 -8.84 19.55 -6.24
C GLN A 108 -9.72 19.03 -7.38
N ILE A 109 -10.43 17.92 -7.17
CA ILE A 109 -11.41 17.37 -8.12
C ILE A 109 -12.85 17.74 -7.76
N GLY A 110 -13.06 18.71 -6.86
CA GLY A 110 -14.38 19.22 -6.49
C GLY A 110 -15.17 18.36 -5.51
N ILE A 111 -14.55 17.36 -4.88
CA ILE A 111 -15.20 16.48 -3.91
C ILE A 111 -14.89 16.95 -2.49
N SER A 112 -15.93 17.33 -1.75
CA SER A 112 -15.82 17.62 -0.33
C SER A 112 -16.10 16.37 0.49
N VAL A 113 -15.17 15.99 1.35
CA VAL A 113 -15.29 14.86 2.27
C VAL A 113 -15.05 15.29 3.72
N PRO A 114 -15.59 14.54 4.69
CA PRO A 114 -15.31 14.74 6.11
C PRO A 114 -13.82 14.62 6.48
N GLU A 115 -13.43 15.20 7.61
CA GLU A 115 -12.03 15.21 8.07
C GLU A 115 -11.49 13.84 8.49
N GLU A 116 -12.37 12.90 8.83
CA GLU A 116 -12.00 11.53 9.16
C GLU A 116 -11.49 10.69 7.98
N ILE A 117 -11.66 11.19 6.74
CA ILE A 117 -11.21 10.50 5.54
C ILE A 117 -9.70 10.63 5.38
N LYS A 118 -9.02 9.49 5.36
CA LYS A 118 -7.56 9.36 5.32
C LYS A 118 -7.04 8.82 4.00
N VAL A 119 -7.85 8.02 3.29
CA VAL A 119 -7.44 7.31 2.08
C VAL A 119 -8.55 7.38 1.03
N ILE A 120 -8.16 7.61 -0.22
CA ILE A 120 -9.05 7.49 -1.39
C ILE A 120 -8.96 6.05 -1.89
N LEU A 121 -10.06 5.32 -1.86
CA LEU A 121 -10.15 3.95 -2.32
C LEU A 121 -10.76 3.91 -3.72
N ILE A 122 -10.17 3.13 -4.63
CA ILE A 122 -10.65 3.02 -6.01
C ILE A 122 -10.61 1.55 -6.41
N GLU A 123 -11.72 1.03 -6.88
CA GLU A 123 -11.73 -0.31 -7.47
C GLU A 123 -11.31 -0.21 -8.94
N THR A 124 -10.24 -0.93 -9.32
CA THR A 124 -9.64 -0.82 -10.65
C THR A 124 -9.17 -2.17 -11.19
N GLU A 125 -8.91 -2.20 -12.48
CA GLU A 125 -8.23 -3.32 -13.14
C GLU A 125 -6.74 -3.41 -12.78
N ARG A 126 -6.16 -4.59 -12.94
CA ARG A 126 -4.75 -4.90 -12.60
C ARG A 126 -3.71 -4.08 -13.36
N ASP A 127 -4.05 -3.56 -14.53
CA ASP A 127 -3.14 -2.78 -15.39
C ASP A 127 -3.38 -1.26 -15.26
N HIS A 128 -4.19 -0.82 -14.29
CA HIS A 128 -4.46 0.59 -14.04
C HIS A 128 -3.19 1.34 -13.58
N PRO A 129 -2.93 2.58 -14.02
CA PRO A 129 -1.72 3.32 -13.64
C PRO A 129 -1.49 3.45 -12.13
N PHE A 130 -2.56 3.53 -11.34
CA PHE A 130 -2.47 3.57 -9.87
C PHE A 130 -1.92 2.28 -9.25
N VAL A 131 -2.14 1.13 -9.90
CA VAL A 131 -1.62 -0.18 -9.46
C VAL A 131 -0.17 -0.33 -9.91
N VAL A 132 0.15 0.15 -11.11
CA VAL A 132 1.46 -0.04 -11.75
C VAL A 132 2.51 0.92 -11.21
N HIS A 133 2.15 2.15 -10.85
CA HIS A 133 3.10 3.20 -10.46
C HIS A 133 2.99 3.56 -8.99
N GLU A 134 4.15 3.69 -8.33
CA GLU A 134 4.23 4.20 -6.96
C GLU A 134 3.85 5.69 -6.92
N LEU A 135 2.77 6.03 -6.22
CA LEU A 135 2.29 7.41 -6.13
C LEU A 135 2.83 8.21 -4.93
N MET A 136 3.11 7.52 -3.80
CA MET A 136 3.41 8.18 -2.50
C MET A 136 2.32 9.18 -2.08
N MET A 137 1.07 8.81 -2.34
CA MET A 137 -0.14 9.56 -2.02
C MET A 137 -1.14 8.60 -1.39
N PRO A 138 -2.06 9.06 -0.53
CA PRO A 138 -3.08 8.21 0.08
C PRO A 138 -4.21 7.85 -0.91
N VAL A 139 -3.84 7.31 -2.08
CA VAL A 139 -4.70 6.77 -3.12
C VAL A 139 -4.41 5.28 -3.19
N LEU A 140 -5.41 4.46 -2.86
CA LEU A 140 -5.28 3.02 -2.72
C LEU A 140 -6.18 2.30 -3.72
N PRO A 141 -5.63 1.80 -4.84
CA PRO A 141 -6.38 0.93 -5.75
C PRO A 141 -6.62 -0.44 -5.11
N VAL A 142 -7.78 -1.00 -5.41
CA VAL A 142 -8.21 -2.36 -5.04
C VAL A 142 -8.46 -3.13 -6.32
N VAL A 143 -7.76 -4.25 -6.48
CA VAL A 143 -7.89 -5.17 -7.61
C VAL A 143 -8.50 -6.47 -7.11
N ARG A 144 -9.58 -6.91 -7.74
CA ARG A 144 -10.21 -8.21 -7.48
C ARG A 144 -9.56 -9.29 -8.33
N VAL A 145 -9.41 -10.47 -7.75
CA VAL A 145 -8.92 -11.68 -8.43
C VAL A 145 -9.74 -12.88 -8.01
N GLU A 146 -9.76 -13.93 -8.81
CA GLU A 146 -10.62 -15.09 -8.56
C GLU A 146 -10.14 -15.94 -7.39
N ASN A 147 -8.83 -16.03 -7.18
CA ASN A 147 -8.26 -16.88 -6.14
C ASN A 147 -6.92 -16.36 -5.61
N VAL A 148 -6.49 -16.89 -4.47
CA VAL A 148 -5.25 -16.49 -3.79
C VAL A 148 -3.99 -16.73 -4.61
N ASP A 149 -3.96 -17.73 -5.49
CA ASP A 149 -2.78 -17.99 -6.31
C ASP A 149 -2.61 -16.90 -7.39
N GLU A 150 -3.72 -16.51 -8.04
CA GLU A 150 -3.74 -15.34 -8.92
C GLU A 150 -3.36 -14.04 -8.18
N ALA A 151 -3.81 -13.89 -6.94
CA ALA A 151 -3.44 -12.74 -6.10
C ALA A 151 -1.93 -12.65 -5.87
N ILE A 152 -1.29 -13.80 -5.60
CA ILE A 152 0.15 -13.91 -5.39
C ILE A 152 0.91 -13.62 -6.68
N ASP A 153 0.48 -14.20 -7.80
CA ASP A 153 1.14 -13.99 -9.10
C ASP A 153 1.05 -12.53 -9.54
N LEU A 154 -0.10 -11.89 -9.33
CA LEU A 154 -0.26 -10.46 -9.59
C LEU A 154 0.61 -9.62 -8.66
N ALA A 155 0.66 -9.94 -7.36
CA ALA A 155 1.51 -9.24 -6.40
C ALA A 155 2.99 -9.27 -6.81
N VAL A 156 3.49 -10.42 -7.29
CA VAL A 156 4.86 -10.53 -7.81
C VAL A 156 5.07 -9.66 -9.04
N LYS A 157 4.07 -9.56 -9.93
CA LYS A 157 4.13 -8.72 -11.13
C LYS A 157 4.18 -7.22 -10.78
N VAL A 158 3.27 -6.74 -9.92
CA VAL A 158 3.12 -5.31 -9.60
C VAL A 158 4.20 -4.77 -8.65
N GLU A 159 4.91 -5.67 -7.96
CA GLU A 159 6.10 -5.30 -7.19
C GLU A 159 7.29 -4.94 -8.11
N HIS A 160 7.22 -5.26 -9.40
CA HIS A 160 8.24 -4.99 -10.44
C HIS A 160 9.64 -5.57 -10.15
N GLY A 161 9.74 -6.53 -9.25
CA GLY A 161 11.02 -7.16 -8.89
C GLY A 161 11.97 -6.25 -8.09
N HIS A 162 11.46 -5.16 -7.50
CA HIS A 162 12.22 -4.33 -6.57
C HIS A 162 12.71 -5.14 -5.36
N ARG A 163 11.96 -6.17 -4.97
CA ARG A 163 12.16 -7.02 -3.78
C ARG A 163 12.30 -6.17 -2.51
N HIS A 164 11.54 -5.09 -2.42
CA HIS A 164 11.61 -4.15 -1.30
C HIS A 164 10.67 -4.61 -0.17
N THR A 165 9.36 -4.50 -0.38
CA THR A 165 8.34 -4.78 0.64
C THR A 165 7.10 -5.42 0.03
N ALA A 166 6.48 -6.37 0.75
CA ALA A 166 5.13 -6.84 0.46
C ALA A 166 4.40 -7.28 1.73
N MET A 167 3.07 -7.29 1.66
CA MET A 167 2.20 -7.64 2.77
C MET A 167 1.18 -8.71 2.38
N MET A 168 0.82 -9.57 3.32
CA MET A 168 -0.25 -10.56 3.14
C MET A 168 -1.10 -10.69 4.41
N HIS A 169 -2.42 -10.55 4.23
CA HIS A 169 -3.43 -10.92 5.20
C HIS A 169 -4.02 -12.26 4.79
N SER A 170 -3.67 -13.30 5.55
CA SER A 170 -4.12 -14.68 5.35
C SER A 170 -3.89 -15.43 6.65
N THR A 171 -4.74 -16.41 6.98
CA THR A 171 -4.47 -17.37 8.05
C THR A 171 -3.86 -18.68 7.55
N ASN A 172 -3.91 -18.94 6.25
CA ASN A 172 -3.32 -20.11 5.61
C ASN A 172 -1.78 -20.02 5.57
N VAL A 173 -1.12 -20.89 6.33
CA VAL A 173 0.35 -20.91 6.47
C VAL A 173 1.04 -21.30 5.16
N GLU A 174 0.44 -22.17 4.35
CA GLU A 174 1.00 -22.60 3.07
C GLU A 174 1.01 -21.46 2.07
N LYS A 175 -0.11 -20.73 1.95
CA LYS A 175 -0.21 -19.56 1.04
C LYS A 175 0.71 -18.42 1.48
N LEU A 176 0.80 -18.15 2.79
CA LEU A 176 1.78 -17.21 3.35
C LEU A 176 3.23 -17.60 3.01
N THR A 177 3.54 -18.88 3.00
CA THR A 177 4.88 -19.40 2.70
C THR A 177 5.16 -19.36 1.21
N LYS A 178 4.17 -19.70 0.37
CA LYS A 178 4.23 -19.61 -1.08
C LYS A 178 4.52 -18.18 -1.53
N MET A 179 3.74 -17.20 -1.08
CA MET A 179 3.94 -15.80 -1.45
C MET A 179 5.32 -15.30 -1.02
N ALA A 180 5.72 -15.56 0.23
CA ALA A 180 7.02 -15.11 0.74
C ALA A 180 8.21 -15.67 -0.06
N ARG A 181 8.10 -16.90 -0.57
CA ARG A 181 9.13 -17.54 -1.40
C ARG A 181 9.18 -16.96 -2.82
N LEU A 182 8.03 -16.64 -3.41
CA LEU A 182 7.94 -16.14 -4.77
C LEU A 182 8.32 -14.66 -4.88
N ILE A 183 7.82 -13.82 -3.97
CA ILE A 183 8.01 -12.35 -4.06
C ILE A 183 9.40 -11.89 -3.59
N GLN A 184 10.07 -12.69 -2.76
CA GLN A 184 11.46 -12.49 -2.32
C GLN A 184 11.79 -11.09 -1.77
N THR A 185 10.82 -10.39 -1.20
CA THR A 185 11.01 -9.05 -0.66
C THR A 185 11.87 -9.06 0.60
N THR A 186 12.69 -8.01 0.76
CA THR A 186 13.48 -7.74 1.97
C THR A 186 12.57 -7.62 3.21
N ILE A 187 11.38 -7.07 3.01
CA ILE A 187 10.38 -6.85 4.05
C ILE A 187 9.08 -7.55 3.69
N PHE A 188 8.86 -8.75 4.25
CA PHE A 188 7.54 -9.40 4.21
C PHE A 188 6.80 -9.23 5.54
N VAL A 189 5.56 -8.73 5.53
CA VAL A 189 4.71 -8.60 6.73
C VAL A 189 3.45 -9.45 6.59
N LYS A 190 3.11 -10.17 7.66
CA LYS A 190 1.97 -11.10 7.71
C LYS A 190 0.97 -10.62 8.74
N LYS A 191 -0.31 -10.48 8.38
CA LYS A 191 -1.45 -10.20 9.29
C LYS A 191 -1.37 -8.88 10.09
N TRP A 192 -0.54 -7.92 9.69
CA TRP A 192 -0.26 -6.68 10.43
C TRP A 192 0.05 -5.54 9.47
N PRO A 193 -0.16 -4.27 9.87
CA PRO A 193 0.20 -3.13 9.03
C PRO A 193 1.72 -3.03 8.99
N VAL A 194 2.25 -2.55 7.86
CA VAL A 194 3.70 -2.46 7.69
C VAL A 194 4.38 -1.53 8.71
N VAL A 195 3.63 -0.52 9.17
CA VAL A 195 4.06 0.46 10.19
C VAL A 195 4.43 -0.21 11.52
N CYS A 196 3.89 -1.39 11.85
CA CYS A 196 4.32 -2.15 13.03
C CYS A 196 5.80 -2.51 12.98
N ARG A 197 6.37 -2.74 11.79
CA ARG A 197 7.80 -3.05 11.63
C ARG A 197 8.67 -1.81 11.86
N ILE A 198 8.23 -0.63 11.40
CA ILE A 198 8.90 0.65 11.67
C ILE A 198 8.87 0.98 13.18
N ARG A 199 7.71 0.87 13.83
CA ARG A 199 7.55 1.19 15.26
C ARG A 199 8.34 0.24 16.16
N ARG A 200 8.43 -1.05 15.80
CA ARG A 200 9.25 -2.03 16.53
C ARG A 200 10.75 -1.77 16.35
N TRP A 201 11.17 -1.25 15.20
CA TRP A 201 12.54 -0.79 14.97
C TRP A 201 12.90 0.39 15.87
N ARG A 202 12.03 1.42 15.94
CA ARG A 202 12.19 2.56 16.87
C ARG A 202 12.29 2.12 18.33
N ARG A 203 11.46 1.16 18.78
CA ARG A 203 11.56 0.65 20.17
C ARG A 203 12.86 -0.10 20.47
N ARG A 204 13.46 -0.77 19.48
CA ARG A 204 14.78 -1.43 19.65
C ARG A 204 15.93 -0.44 19.65
N THR A 205 15.89 0.62 18.83
CA THR A 205 16.96 1.63 18.83
C THR A 205 16.95 2.47 20.10
N TYR A 206 15.79 2.85 20.64
CA TYR A 206 15.73 3.57 21.93
C TYR A 206 16.36 2.77 23.09
N HIS A 207 16.20 1.46 23.13
CA HIS A 207 16.85 0.61 24.15
C HIS A 207 18.39 0.55 24.01
N ILE A 208 18.92 0.72 22.80
CA ILE A 208 20.38 0.71 22.56
C ILE A 208 21.01 2.05 22.97
N TYR A 209 20.30 3.17 22.80
CA TYR A 209 20.82 4.49 23.19
C TYR A 209 20.73 4.77 24.69
N HIS A 210 19.78 4.17 25.42
CA HIS A 210 19.70 4.35 26.88
C HIS A 210 20.56 3.36 27.68
N CYS A 211 21.03 2.26 27.10
CA CYS A 211 21.98 1.36 27.79
C CYS A 211 23.46 1.80 27.70
N ARG A 212 23.77 2.91 27.03
CA ARG A 212 25.14 3.47 26.91
C ARG A 212 25.36 4.77 27.67
N ALA A 213 24.35 5.29 28.37
CA ALA A 213 24.47 6.50 29.18
C ALA A 213 24.79 6.21 30.67
N ASP A 214 24.68 4.96 31.12
CA ASP A 214 24.93 4.54 32.50
C ASP A 214 26.06 3.49 32.62
N ARG A 215 27.18 3.71 31.92
CA ARG A 215 28.44 3.01 32.17
C ARG A 215 29.64 3.95 32.04
#